data_AF-A0A1M7ZSL7-F1
#
_entry.id   AF-A0A1M7ZSL7-F1
#
_cell.length_a   1.000
_cell.length_b   1.000
_cell.length_c   1.000
_cell.angle_alpha   90.00
_cell.angle_beta   90.00
_cell.angle_gamma   90.00
#
_symmetry.space_group_name_H-M   'P 1'
#
loop_
_entity.id
_entity.type
_entity.pdbx_description
1 polymer ?
#
loop_
_entity_poly.entity_id
_entity_poly.type
_entity_poly.pdbx_seq_one_letter_code
_entity_poly.pdbx_strand_id
1 'polypeptide(L)'
;MSKKAALFLLVLFIASCNSSRSVVSTSKTKTATKTKKGTEVITSQPKTSTKTTKGDSDKEVQLEATSNVRTYEQEIRFYIASFQEIAKSNMKEHGIPASITLAQGILESGAGKGKLAQTANNHFGIKCHTGWTGESVRHDDDAAQECFRKYNHPSESYRDHSYFLTSRSRYASLFKLDKGDYEAWAKGLKAAGYATDNKYPNKLIGIIERFELYKFDNEVLSRDFKPVKKDVLSESSTGFYTIQQGDTLYSLSRKFNLSVEDLKKINDLSDNAINVGQKIKIK
;
A
#
# COMPACT_ATOMS: atom_id res chain seq x y z
N MET A 1 48.11 -50.21 -12.86
CA MET A 1 49.08 -50.20 -11.75
C MET A 1 48.92 -48.92 -10.94
N SER A 2 48.04 -49.00 -9.94
CA SER A 2 48.16 -48.57 -8.54
C SER A 2 48.98 -47.34 -8.10
N LYS A 3 48.28 -46.48 -7.32
CA LYS A 3 48.71 -45.61 -6.19
C LYS A 3 49.26 -44.21 -6.58
N LYS A 4 48.84 -43.08 -6.01
CA LYS A 4 48.50 -42.79 -4.60
C LYS A 4 47.45 -41.67 -4.47
N ALA A 5 46.58 -41.82 -3.47
CA ALA A 5 45.70 -40.80 -2.93
C ALA A 5 46.43 -39.91 -1.91
N ALA A 6 46.02 -38.66 -1.78
CA ALA A 6 46.25 -37.85 -0.58
C ALA A 6 44.98 -37.01 -0.31
N LEU A 7 44.28 -37.45 0.73
CA LEU A 7 43.11 -36.85 1.35
C LEU A 7 43.61 -35.79 2.34
N PHE A 8 43.13 -34.54 2.25
CA PHE A 8 43.23 -33.59 3.36
C PHE A 8 41.83 -33.16 3.78
N LEU A 9 41.45 -33.67 4.94
CA LEU A 9 40.20 -33.48 5.64
C LEU A 9 40.51 -32.48 6.75
N LEU A 10 40.06 -31.23 6.63
CA LEU A 10 40.15 -30.24 7.71
C LEU A 10 38.73 -29.93 8.19
N VAL A 11 38.33 -30.65 9.24
CA VAL A 11 37.17 -30.35 10.08
C VAL A 11 37.66 -29.49 11.25
N LEU A 12 37.08 -28.30 11.40
CA LEU A 12 37.13 -27.52 12.64
C LEU A 12 35.72 -26.98 12.95
N PHE A 13 35.03 -27.74 13.79
CA PHE A 13 34.06 -27.29 14.81
C PHE A 13 34.80 -26.35 15.80
N ILE A 14 34.29 -25.36 16.53
CA ILE A 14 32.98 -24.97 17.09
C ILE A 14 33.12 -23.48 17.49
N ALA A 15 32.03 -22.68 17.51
CA ALA A 15 31.63 -21.86 18.68
C ALA A 15 30.52 -20.86 18.30
N SER A 16 29.32 -21.16 18.79
CA SER A 16 28.17 -20.26 18.90
C SER A 16 28.43 -19.20 19.97
N CYS A 17 28.13 -17.93 19.66
CA CYS A 17 27.79 -16.92 20.65
C CYS A 17 26.63 -16.06 20.14
N ASN A 18 25.43 -16.46 20.57
CA ASN A 18 24.19 -15.70 20.58
C ASN A 18 24.28 -14.61 21.67
N SER A 19 24.06 -13.35 21.33
CA SER A 19 23.95 -12.26 22.32
C SER A 19 22.63 -11.50 22.16
N SER A 20 21.62 -11.98 22.87
CA SER A 20 20.49 -11.17 23.30
C SER A 20 20.97 -10.12 24.30
N ARG A 21 20.70 -8.84 24.05
CA ARG A 21 20.66 -7.83 25.12
C ARG A 21 19.32 -7.12 25.17
N SER A 22 18.84 -7.10 26.40
CA SER A 22 17.57 -6.63 26.91
C SER A 22 17.47 -5.11 27.00
N VAL A 23 16.23 -4.66 26.90
CA VAL A 23 15.72 -3.35 27.31
C VAL A 23 16.19 -3.01 28.73
N VAL A 24 16.78 -1.83 28.93
CA VAL A 24 16.91 -1.20 30.24
C VAL A 24 16.25 0.17 30.18
N SER A 25 15.12 0.25 30.88
CA SER A 25 14.47 1.47 31.31
C SER A 25 15.20 1.99 32.55
N THR A 26 15.63 3.25 32.54
CA THR A 26 15.96 3.99 33.76
C THR A 26 15.31 5.36 33.73
N SER A 27 14.32 5.51 34.59
CA SER A 27 13.87 6.79 35.13
C SER A 27 14.88 7.31 36.16
N LYS A 28 15.18 8.62 36.14
CA LYS A 28 15.26 9.53 37.31
C LYS A 28 15.83 10.91 36.94
N THR A 29 14.90 11.86 36.84
CA THR A 29 14.83 13.21 37.42
C THR A 29 16.08 13.88 38.02
N LYS A 30 16.47 14.98 37.35
CA LYS A 30 16.85 16.36 37.78
C LYS A 30 17.98 16.62 38.79
N THR A 31 18.89 17.52 38.40
CA THR A 31 19.10 18.82 39.09
C THR A 31 19.58 19.87 38.08
N ALA A 32 19.11 21.10 38.27
CA ALA A 32 19.18 22.23 37.36
C ALA A 32 20.43 23.11 37.56
N THR A 33 20.83 23.87 36.54
CA THR A 33 21.43 25.20 36.72
C THR A 33 20.90 26.16 35.65
N LYS A 34 20.48 27.34 36.11
CA LYS A 34 19.72 28.38 35.42
C LYS A 34 20.61 29.21 34.49
N THR A 35 20.06 29.70 33.38
CA THR A 35 20.25 31.10 32.95
C THR A 35 19.00 31.59 32.23
N LYS A 36 18.59 32.83 32.54
CA LYS A 36 17.31 33.49 32.23
C LYS A 36 17.37 34.35 30.96
N LYS A 37 16.24 34.43 30.23
CA LYS A 37 15.56 35.60 29.62
C LYS A 37 14.74 35.07 28.43
N GLY A 38 13.47 35.37 28.19
CA GLY A 38 12.45 36.18 28.84
C GLY A 38 11.22 36.08 27.93
N THR A 39 10.05 35.75 28.46
CA THR A 39 8.79 35.75 27.71
C THR A 39 7.69 36.24 28.64
N GLU A 40 6.97 37.24 28.17
CA GLU A 40 5.84 37.85 28.85
C GLU A 40 4.67 36.88 28.97
N VAL A 41 3.95 37.07 30.08
CA VAL A 41 2.86 36.27 30.60
C VAL A 41 1.59 37.09 30.48
N ILE A 42 0.53 36.52 29.90
CA ILE A 42 -0.86 36.87 30.26
C ILE A 42 -1.65 35.58 30.55
N THR A 43 -1.60 35.21 31.82
CA THR A 43 -2.62 34.59 32.72
C THR A 43 -4.04 35.11 32.41
N SER A 44 -5.20 34.47 32.55
CA SER A 44 -5.69 33.18 33.10
C SER A 44 -7.20 33.09 32.79
N GLN A 45 -7.66 31.93 32.32
CA GLN A 45 -8.67 31.01 32.91
C GLN A 45 -9.97 31.51 33.66
N PRO A 46 -10.98 30.63 33.89
CA PRO A 46 -12.34 30.72 33.32
C PRO A 46 -13.45 30.96 34.36
N LYS A 47 -14.69 31.25 33.93
CA LYS A 47 -15.91 30.94 34.69
C LYS A 47 -17.10 30.56 33.81
N THR A 48 -17.68 29.41 34.15
CA THR A 48 -18.97 28.87 33.74
C THR A 48 -20.12 29.71 34.31
N SER A 49 -21.16 29.97 33.52
CA SER A 49 -22.51 30.25 34.01
C SER A 49 -23.54 29.84 32.97
N THR A 50 -24.39 28.91 33.37
CA THR A 50 -25.55 28.40 32.66
C THR A 50 -26.64 29.47 32.62
N LYS A 51 -27.24 29.73 31.45
CA LYS A 51 -28.59 30.28 31.36
C LYS A 51 -29.33 29.71 30.16
N THR A 52 -30.36 28.95 30.48
CA THR A 52 -31.38 28.42 29.59
C THR A 52 -32.33 29.53 29.16
N THR A 53 -32.62 29.63 27.86
CA THR A 53 -33.91 30.14 27.37
C THR A 53 -34.26 29.43 26.07
N LYS A 54 -35.41 28.76 26.08
CA LYS A 54 -36.09 28.18 24.92
C LYS A 54 -36.59 29.31 24.02
N GLY A 55 -36.49 29.12 22.72
CA GLY A 55 -37.11 29.92 21.67
C GLY A 55 -37.22 29.07 20.41
N ASP A 56 -38.44 28.64 20.14
CA ASP A 56 -38.89 27.82 19.04
C ASP A 56 -38.68 28.50 17.68
N SER A 57 -38.02 27.82 16.75
CA SER A 57 -38.31 27.92 15.31
C SER A 57 -37.65 26.73 14.62
N ASP A 58 -38.45 25.70 14.36
CA ASP A 58 -38.14 24.64 13.40
C ASP A 58 -37.85 25.26 12.03
N LYS A 59 -36.57 25.51 11.76
CA LYS A 59 -36.03 25.58 10.40
C LYS A 59 -35.26 24.29 10.21
N GLU A 60 -35.83 23.41 9.40
CA GLU A 60 -35.14 22.26 8.84
C GLU A 60 -33.89 22.78 8.13
N VAL A 61 -32.74 22.67 8.80
CA VAL A 61 -31.45 22.94 8.19
C VAL A 61 -31.18 21.78 7.25
N GLN A 62 -31.54 21.94 5.99
CA GLN A 62 -31.01 21.09 4.93
C GLN A 62 -29.49 21.28 4.92
N LEU A 63 -28.78 20.31 5.49
CA LEU A 63 -27.36 20.15 5.30
C LEU A 63 -27.14 19.73 3.85
N GLU A 64 -27.03 20.70 2.94
CA GLU A 64 -26.56 20.42 1.60
C GLU A 64 -25.14 19.85 1.72
N ALA A 65 -25.01 18.56 1.43
CA ALA A 65 -23.74 17.85 1.40
C ALA A 65 -22.89 18.39 0.25
N THR A 66 -22.12 19.44 0.52
CA THR A 66 -21.06 19.93 -0.37
C THR A 66 -19.83 19.02 -0.29
N SER A 67 -20.00 17.71 -0.49
CA SER A 67 -18.87 16.79 -0.54
C SER A 67 -18.46 16.51 -1.98
N ASN A 68 -17.70 17.44 -2.57
CA ASN A 68 -16.82 17.14 -3.72
C ASN A 68 -15.66 16.18 -3.34
N VAL A 69 -15.82 15.39 -2.28
CA VAL A 69 -14.83 14.42 -1.79
C VAL A 69 -14.96 13.18 -2.65
N ARG A 70 -13.98 13.00 -3.56
CA ARG A 70 -13.86 11.77 -4.35
C ARG A 70 -13.68 10.57 -3.43
N THR A 71 -14.34 9.46 -3.75
CA THR A 71 -14.08 8.20 -3.04
C THR A 71 -12.67 7.73 -3.34
N TYR A 72 -12.06 6.99 -2.41
CA TYR A 72 -10.73 6.43 -2.65
C TYR A 72 -10.72 5.50 -3.89
N GLU A 73 -11.84 4.85 -4.18
CA GLU A 73 -12.01 4.09 -5.42
C GLU A 73 -11.94 4.97 -6.67
N GLN A 74 -12.62 6.12 -6.68
CA GLN A 74 -12.52 7.08 -7.78
C GLN A 74 -11.07 7.56 -7.95
N GLU A 75 -10.37 7.83 -6.85
CA GLU A 75 -8.94 8.20 -6.91
C GLU A 75 -8.08 7.09 -7.52
N ILE A 76 -8.33 5.82 -7.21
CA ILE A 76 -7.67 4.70 -7.87
C ILE A 76 -7.99 4.68 -9.37
N ARG A 77 -9.26 4.86 -9.75
CA ARG A 77 -9.65 4.88 -11.17
C ARG A 77 -8.97 6.02 -11.94
N PHE A 78 -8.85 7.21 -11.34
CA PHE A 78 -8.07 8.31 -11.91
C PHE A 78 -6.58 7.97 -12.05
N TYR A 79 -6.00 7.32 -11.04
CA TYR A 79 -4.62 6.86 -11.09
C TYR A 79 -4.41 5.86 -12.24
N ILE A 80 -5.28 4.86 -12.37
CA ILE A 80 -5.24 3.88 -13.46
C ILE A 80 -5.31 4.58 -14.82
N ALA A 81 -6.30 5.46 -15.01
CA ALA A 81 -6.45 6.20 -16.27
C ALA A 81 -5.20 7.04 -16.61
N SER A 82 -4.54 7.62 -15.60
CA SER A 82 -3.35 8.45 -15.79
C SER A 82 -2.11 7.65 -16.16
N PHE A 83 -2.00 6.40 -15.70
CA PHE A 83 -0.76 5.62 -15.78
C PHE A 83 -0.85 4.32 -16.58
N GLN A 84 -2.03 3.92 -17.06
CA GLN A 84 -2.22 2.67 -17.79
C GLN A 84 -1.32 2.57 -19.04
N GLU A 85 -1.18 3.66 -19.81
CA GLU A 85 -0.35 3.64 -21.02
C GLU A 85 1.14 3.50 -20.70
N ILE A 86 1.61 4.15 -19.62
CA ILE A 86 2.98 4.03 -19.14
C ILE A 86 3.25 2.59 -18.68
N ALA A 87 2.33 2.00 -17.91
CA ALA A 87 2.45 0.62 -17.46
C ALA A 87 2.45 -0.38 -18.64
N LYS A 88 1.58 -0.19 -19.63
CA LYS A 88 1.56 -1.00 -20.87
C LYS A 88 2.85 -0.85 -21.68
N SER A 89 3.38 0.37 -21.80
CA SER A 89 4.66 0.62 -22.47
C SER A 89 5.81 -0.11 -21.76
N ASN A 90 5.89 0.01 -20.43
CA ASN A 90 6.91 -0.68 -19.64
C ASN A 90 6.76 -2.19 -19.71
N MET A 91 5.54 -2.72 -19.79
CA MET A 91 5.33 -4.14 -20.00
C MET A 91 5.90 -4.63 -21.33
N LYS A 92 5.72 -3.85 -22.40
CA LYS A 92 6.31 -4.16 -23.72
C LYS A 92 7.84 -4.14 -23.67
N GLU A 93 8.41 -3.12 -23.02
CA GLU A 93 9.85 -2.88 -22.99
C GLU A 93 10.60 -3.82 -22.02
N HIS A 94 10.03 -4.05 -20.83
CA HIS A 94 10.71 -4.73 -19.71
C HIS A 94 10.09 -6.07 -19.35
N GLY A 95 8.91 -6.41 -19.85
CA GLY A 95 8.27 -7.72 -19.63
C GLY A 95 7.60 -7.92 -18.27
N ILE A 96 7.45 -6.87 -17.46
CA ILE A 96 6.69 -6.90 -16.20
C ILE A 96 5.21 -6.68 -16.54
N PRO A 97 4.26 -7.48 -16.03
CA PRO A 97 2.84 -7.27 -16.30
C PRO A 97 2.42 -5.83 -15.96
N ALA A 98 1.63 -5.21 -16.83
CA ALA A 98 1.09 -3.87 -16.61
C ALA A 98 0.19 -3.85 -15.37
N SER A 99 -0.57 -4.93 -15.15
CA SER A 99 -1.40 -5.13 -13.96
C SER A 99 -0.60 -5.10 -12.65
N ILE A 100 0.56 -5.78 -12.62
CA ILE A 100 1.48 -5.77 -11.49
C ILE A 100 2.02 -4.37 -11.25
N THR A 101 2.51 -3.72 -12.30
CA THR A 101 3.08 -2.37 -12.20
C THR A 101 2.06 -1.37 -11.66
N LEU A 102 0.82 -1.38 -12.18
CA LEU A 102 -0.25 -0.52 -11.69
C LEU A 102 -0.67 -0.86 -10.26
N ALA A 103 -0.81 -2.14 -9.92
CA ALA A 103 -1.22 -2.54 -8.58
C ALA A 103 -0.18 -2.17 -7.52
N GLN A 104 1.11 -2.34 -7.82
CA GLN A 104 2.20 -1.85 -6.97
C GLN A 104 2.16 -0.33 -6.88
N GLY A 105 2.09 0.38 -8.02
CA GLY A 105 1.98 1.84 -8.03
C GLY A 105 0.83 2.34 -7.15
N ILE A 106 -0.36 1.76 -7.25
CA ILE A 106 -1.52 2.07 -6.41
C ILE A 106 -1.22 1.82 -4.93
N LEU A 107 -0.68 0.64 -4.60
CA LEU A 107 -0.45 0.23 -3.22
C LEU A 107 0.64 1.07 -2.54
N GLU A 108 1.80 1.23 -3.18
CA GLU A 108 2.97 1.91 -2.63
C GLU A 108 2.77 3.44 -2.55
N SER A 109 2.10 4.04 -3.54
CA SER A 109 1.87 5.49 -3.57
C SER A 109 0.54 5.93 -2.95
N GLY A 110 -0.29 5.00 -2.47
CA GLY A 110 -1.67 5.30 -2.07
C GLY A 110 -2.45 5.95 -3.21
N ALA A 111 -2.38 5.38 -4.41
CA ALA A 111 -2.93 5.95 -5.65
C ALA A 111 -2.44 7.40 -5.93
N GLY A 112 -1.15 7.64 -5.74
CA GLY A 112 -0.49 8.92 -6.00
C GLY A 112 -0.70 9.98 -4.92
N LYS A 113 -1.45 9.68 -3.86
CA LYS A 113 -1.71 10.61 -2.74
C LYS A 113 -0.64 10.56 -1.65
N GLY A 114 0.26 9.58 -1.67
CA GLY A 114 1.39 9.53 -0.76
C GLY A 114 2.29 10.75 -0.90
N LYS A 115 2.85 11.25 0.21
CA LYS A 115 3.70 12.45 0.23
C LYS A 115 4.85 12.34 -0.76
N LEU A 116 5.54 11.19 -0.76
CA LEU A 116 6.67 10.92 -1.64
C LEU A 116 6.28 10.94 -3.13
N ALA A 117 5.12 10.38 -3.48
CA ALA A 117 4.62 10.44 -4.86
C ALA A 117 4.31 11.89 -5.27
N GLN A 118 3.64 12.66 -4.41
CA GLN A 118 3.26 14.04 -4.71
C GLN A 118 4.45 15.01 -4.81
N THR A 119 5.47 14.86 -3.96
CA THR A 119 6.58 15.83 -3.90
C THR A 119 7.82 15.43 -4.65
N ALA A 120 8.00 14.13 -4.95
CA ALA A 120 9.19 13.61 -5.61
C ALA A 120 8.88 12.80 -6.86
N ASN A 121 7.61 12.69 -7.27
CA ASN A 121 7.15 11.84 -8.37
C ASN A 121 7.60 10.38 -8.23
N ASN A 122 7.88 9.92 -7.00
CA ASN A 122 8.37 8.57 -6.73
C ASN A 122 7.21 7.69 -6.25
N HIS A 123 6.60 6.98 -7.18
CA HIS A 123 5.37 6.21 -6.95
C HIS A 123 5.63 4.82 -6.33
N PHE A 124 6.88 4.37 -6.29
CA PHE A 124 7.27 3.01 -5.87
C PHE A 124 8.20 3.00 -4.66
N GLY A 125 8.43 4.14 -4.02
CA GLY A 125 9.28 4.23 -2.85
C GLY A 125 10.74 3.86 -3.12
N ILE A 126 11.25 4.11 -4.34
CA ILE A 126 12.61 3.68 -4.69
C ILE A 126 13.63 4.50 -3.90
N LYS A 127 14.37 3.81 -3.03
CA LYS A 127 15.43 4.38 -2.20
C LYS A 127 16.67 4.73 -3.05
N CYS A 128 17.46 5.67 -2.56
CA CYS A 128 18.78 5.93 -3.11
C CYS A 128 19.67 4.71 -2.87
N HIS A 129 20.24 4.15 -3.93
CA HIS A 129 21.20 3.07 -3.85
C HIS A 129 22.56 3.55 -4.35
N THR A 130 23.61 2.79 -4.10
CA THR A 130 24.96 3.08 -4.62
C THR A 130 24.90 3.33 -6.12
N GLY A 131 25.38 4.49 -6.55
CA GLY A 131 25.37 4.92 -7.95
C GLY A 131 24.19 5.81 -8.38
N TRP A 132 23.22 6.11 -7.51
CA TRP A 132 22.22 7.14 -7.80
C TRP A 132 22.85 8.53 -7.76
N THR A 133 22.85 9.23 -8.90
CA THR A 133 23.39 10.59 -9.06
C THR A 133 22.32 11.64 -9.37
N GLY A 134 21.05 11.23 -9.47
CA GLY A 134 19.93 12.12 -9.72
C GLY A 134 19.47 12.87 -8.45
N GLU A 135 18.41 13.66 -8.59
CA GLU A 135 17.81 14.35 -7.44
C GLU A 135 17.30 13.36 -6.39
N SER A 136 17.24 13.82 -5.14
CA SER A 136 16.73 13.02 -4.02
C SER A 136 15.98 13.87 -3.01
N VAL A 137 15.14 13.22 -2.22
CA VAL A 137 14.46 13.80 -1.05
C VAL A 137 14.74 12.95 0.18
N ARG A 138 14.70 13.60 1.35
CA ARG A 138 14.73 12.91 2.64
C ARG A 138 13.31 12.72 3.15
N HIS A 139 12.98 11.50 3.56
CA HIS A 139 11.68 11.15 4.09
C HIS A 139 11.87 10.12 5.21
N ASP A 140 11.10 10.25 6.29
CA ASP A 140 11.08 9.26 7.36
C ASP A 140 10.17 8.11 6.93
N ASP A 141 10.69 6.89 6.86
CA ASP A 141 9.93 5.70 6.43
C ASP A 141 10.21 4.52 7.39
N ASP A 142 11.18 3.65 7.09
CA ASP A 142 11.65 2.62 8.02
C ASP A 142 12.63 3.21 9.05
N ALA A 143 13.42 4.19 8.62
CA ALA A 143 14.35 4.96 9.42
C ALA A 143 14.17 6.47 9.20
N ALA A 144 14.68 7.26 10.15
CA ALA A 144 14.69 8.71 10.01
C ALA A 144 15.59 9.14 8.84
N GLN A 145 15.09 10.06 8.02
CA GLN A 145 15.81 10.73 6.94
C GLN A 145 16.40 9.76 5.92
N GLU A 146 15.63 8.73 5.55
CA GLU A 146 16.00 7.86 4.45
C GLU A 146 16.02 8.63 3.13
N CYS A 147 16.95 8.26 2.27
CA CYS A 147 17.12 8.88 0.95
C CYS A 147 16.23 8.17 -0.05
N PHE A 148 15.37 8.93 -0.72
CA PHE A 148 14.55 8.47 -1.82
C PHE A 148 14.88 9.22 -3.10
N ARG A 149 14.82 8.51 -4.23
CA ARG A 149 15.01 9.11 -5.55
C ARG A 149 13.89 10.11 -5.82
N LYS A 150 14.23 11.22 -6.48
CA LYS A 150 13.28 12.24 -6.96
C LYS A 150 13.34 12.29 -8.48
N TYR A 151 12.18 12.45 -9.08
CA TYR A 151 12.00 12.46 -10.53
C TYR A 151 11.27 13.72 -10.98
N ASN A 152 11.47 14.10 -12.23
CA ASN A 152 10.77 15.25 -12.82
C ASN A 152 9.33 14.88 -13.21
N HIS A 153 9.13 13.65 -13.67
CA HIS A 153 7.82 13.13 -14.05
C HIS A 153 7.57 11.74 -13.44
N PRO A 154 6.31 11.40 -13.10
CA PRO A 154 5.96 10.07 -12.59
C PRO A 154 6.43 8.92 -13.50
N SER A 155 6.39 9.10 -14.81
CA SER A 155 6.84 8.12 -15.81
C SER A 155 8.28 7.66 -15.60
N GLU A 156 9.16 8.53 -15.10
CA GLU A 156 10.55 8.17 -14.79
C GLU A 156 10.62 7.20 -13.62
N SER A 157 9.78 7.35 -12.59
CA SER A 157 9.71 6.39 -11.48
C SER A 157 9.16 5.04 -11.91
N TYR A 158 8.23 5.01 -12.87
CA TYR A 158 7.72 3.79 -13.48
C TYR A 158 8.81 3.05 -14.27
N ARG A 159 9.60 3.78 -15.06
CA ARG A 159 10.74 3.21 -15.78
C ARG A 159 11.81 2.72 -14.82
N ASP A 160 12.15 3.50 -13.79
CA ASP A 160 13.17 3.10 -12.80
C ASP A 160 12.72 1.91 -11.94
N HIS A 161 11.43 1.80 -11.62
CA HIS A 161 10.85 0.61 -11.01
C HIS A 161 11.03 -0.62 -11.91
N SER A 162 10.82 -0.46 -13.21
CA SER A 162 11.01 -1.55 -14.17
C SER A 162 12.49 -1.97 -14.22
N TYR A 163 13.40 -1.00 -14.29
CA TYR A 163 14.85 -1.25 -14.22
C TYR A 163 15.27 -1.91 -12.91
N PHE A 164 14.69 -1.51 -11.77
CA PHE A 164 14.95 -2.11 -10.47
C PHE A 164 14.65 -3.61 -10.46
N LEU A 165 13.54 -4.04 -11.06
CA LEU A 165 13.15 -5.44 -11.13
C LEU A 165 13.99 -6.20 -12.16
N THR A 166 14.28 -5.63 -13.33
CA THR A 166 15.05 -6.33 -14.38
C THR A 166 16.54 -6.45 -14.04
N SER A 167 17.13 -5.45 -13.38
CA SER A 167 18.59 -5.38 -13.14
C SER A 167 19.07 -6.24 -11.96
N ARG A 168 18.17 -6.69 -11.08
CA ARG A 168 18.55 -7.42 -9.87
C ARG A 168 18.29 -8.90 -10.02
N SER A 169 19.36 -9.68 -9.93
CA SER A 169 19.34 -11.15 -10.08
C SER A 169 18.31 -11.87 -9.21
N ARG A 170 18.01 -11.34 -8.00
CA ARG A 170 16.98 -11.90 -7.11
C ARG A 170 15.59 -11.98 -7.72
N TYR A 171 15.27 -11.13 -8.70
CA TYR A 171 13.98 -11.10 -9.40
C TYR A 171 14.01 -11.86 -10.73
N ALA A 172 15.17 -12.39 -11.16
CA ALA A 172 15.33 -13.00 -12.48
C ALA A 172 14.38 -14.18 -12.75
N SER A 173 13.96 -14.91 -11.71
CA SER A 173 12.99 -16.00 -11.84
C SER A 173 11.59 -15.54 -12.25
N LEU A 174 11.20 -14.29 -11.92
CA LEU A 174 9.90 -13.72 -12.31
C LEU A 174 9.76 -13.63 -13.83
N PHE A 175 10.84 -13.28 -14.51
CA PHE A 175 10.84 -13.12 -15.97
C PHE A 175 10.80 -14.44 -16.75
N LYS A 176 10.77 -15.57 -16.05
CA LYS A 176 10.49 -16.90 -16.62
C LYS A 176 9.00 -17.27 -16.55
N LEU A 177 8.21 -16.53 -15.78
CA LEU A 177 6.76 -16.73 -15.65
C LEU A 177 6.05 -16.20 -16.90
N ASP A 178 4.83 -16.69 -17.12
CA ASP A 178 3.96 -16.08 -18.13
C ASP A 178 3.73 -14.59 -17.80
N LYS A 179 3.84 -13.72 -18.81
CA LYS A 179 3.69 -12.26 -18.64
C LYS A 179 2.26 -11.83 -18.29
N GLY A 180 1.34 -12.77 -18.23
CA GLY A 180 -0.03 -12.59 -17.78
C GLY A 180 -0.41 -13.18 -16.46
N ASP A 181 0.43 -14.06 -15.92
CA ASP A 181 0.12 -14.73 -14.68
C ASP A 181 0.45 -13.81 -13.52
N TYR A 182 -0.37 -12.77 -13.35
CA TYR A 182 -0.19 -11.80 -12.28
C TYR A 182 -0.25 -12.45 -10.90
N GLU A 183 -0.95 -13.59 -10.75
CA GLU A 183 -0.95 -14.34 -9.49
C GLU A 183 0.45 -14.90 -9.18
N ALA A 184 1.08 -15.57 -10.15
CA ALA A 184 2.43 -16.08 -10.01
C ALA A 184 3.45 -14.96 -9.84
N TRP A 185 3.29 -13.84 -10.56
CA TRP A 185 4.13 -12.65 -10.36
C TRP A 185 4.02 -12.08 -8.96
N ALA A 186 2.80 -11.89 -8.43
CA ALA A 186 2.58 -11.37 -7.09
C ALA A 186 3.19 -12.27 -6.01
N LYS A 187 3.03 -13.60 -6.14
CA LYS A 187 3.64 -14.60 -5.25
C LYS A 187 5.17 -14.59 -5.38
N GLY A 188 5.68 -14.54 -6.61
CA GLY A 188 7.10 -14.51 -6.92
C GLY A 188 7.80 -13.26 -6.40
N LEU A 189 7.16 -12.09 -6.47
CA LEU A 189 7.69 -10.84 -5.90
C LEU A 189 7.91 -10.97 -4.40
N LYS A 190 6.94 -11.54 -3.68
CA LYS A 190 7.07 -11.84 -2.26
C LYS A 190 8.18 -12.86 -1.99
N ALA A 191 8.22 -13.96 -2.74
CA ALA A 191 9.25 -15.00 -2.60
C ALA A 191 10.67 -14.46 -2.87
N ALA A 192 10.80 -13.57 -3.86
CA ALA A 192 12.04 -12.86 -4.16
C ALA A 192 12.39 -11.80 -3.11
N GLY A 193 11.50 -11.52 -2.16
CA GLY A 193 11.70 -10.60 -1.04
C GLY A 193 11.53 -9.12 -1.40
N TYR A 194 10.60 -8.79 -2.29
CA TYR A 194 10.17 -7.41 -2.56
C TYR A 194 9.50 -6.79 -1.32
N ALA A 195 8.64 -7.54 -0.63
CA ALA A 195 7.90 -7.09 0.55
C ALA A 195 8.06 -8.06 1.73
N THR A 196 8.05 -7.53 2.95
CA THR A 196 8.06 -8.33 4.19
C THR A 196 6.67 -8.87 4.53
N ASP A 197 5.62 -8.11 4.23
CA ASP A 197 4.22 -8.49 4.49
C ASP A 197 3.81 -9.77 3.76
N ASN A 198 3.37 -10.79 4.53
CA ASN A 198 2.89 -12.06 4.01
C ASN A 198 1.59 -11.93 3.20
N LYS A 199 0.80 -10.86 3.41
CA LYS A 199 -0.43 -10.59 2.66
C LYS A 199 -0.17 -9.80 1.37
N TYR A 200 1.08 -9.42 1.08
CA TYR A 200 1.43 -8.62 -0.09
C TYR A 200 0.92 -9.22 -1.42
N PRO A 201 1.10 -10.53 -1.71
CA PRO A 201 0.56 -11.11 -2.94
C PRO A 201 -0.94 -10.94 -3.06
N ASN A 202 -1.69 -11.22 -1.98
CA ASN A 202 -3.15 -11.12 -1.97
C ASN A 202 -3.62 -9.66 -2.10
N LYS A 203 -2.87 -8.70 -1.57
CA LYS A 203 -3.15 -7.27 -1.76
C LYS A 203 -3.03 -6.87 -3.22
N LEU A 204 -1.98 -7.32 -3.92
CA LEU A 204 -1.81 -7.05 -5.35
C LEU A 204 -2.89 -7.73 -6.18
N ILE A 205 -3.10 -9.03 -5.99
CA ILE A 205 -4.13 -9.82 -6.68
C ILE A 205 -5.51 -9.16 -6.50
N GLY A 206 -5.87 -8.79 -5.26
CA GLY A 206 -7.16 -8.15 -4.99
C GLY A 206 -7.31 -6.74 -5.58
N ILE A 207 -6.21 -6.01 -5.81
CA ILE A 207 -6.25 -4.74 -6.57
C ILE A 207 -6.44 -5.04 -8.06
N ILE A 208 -5.67 -5.99 -8.60
CA ILE A 208 -5.71 -6.36 -10.02
C ILE A 208 -7.09 -6.85 -10.43
N GLU A 209 -7.70 -7.75 -9.65
CA GLU A 209 -8.99 -8.32 -9.98
C GLU A 209 -10.13 -7.30 -9.83
N ARG A 210 -10.12 -6.52 -8.75
CA ARG A 210 -11.16 -5.52 -8.46
C ARG A 210 -11.23 -4.40 -9.48
N PHE A 211 -10.06 -3.92 -9.92
CA PHE A 211 -9.98 -2.86 -10.92
C PHE A 211 -9.73 -3.40 -12.33
N GLU A 212 -9.81 -4.73 -12.49
CA GLU A 212 -9.66 -5.44 -13.75
C GLU A 212 -8.38 -5.09 -14.51
N LEU A 213 -7.28 -4.86 -13.78
CA LEU A 213 -6.00 -4.40 -14.35
C LEU A 213 -5.39 -5.44 -15.31
N TYR A 214 -5.77 -6.71 -15.19
CA TYR A 214 -5.37 -7.78 -16.11
C TYR A 214 -5.83 -7.52 -17.56
N LYS A 215 -6.84 -6.65 -17.78
CA LYS A 215 -7.23 -6.22 -19.13
C LYS A 215 -6.10 -5.49 -19.86
N PHE A 216 -5.26 -4.76 -19.14
CA PHE A 216 -4.10 -4.10 -19.76
C PHE A 216 -3.01 -5.11 -20.18
N ASP A 217 -2.82 -6.19 -19.41
CA ASP A 217 -1.94 -7.28 -19.82
C ASP A 217 -2.45 -7.95 -21.09
N ASN A 218 -3.76 -8.16 -21.17
CA ASN A 218 -4.46 -8.73 -22.32
C ASN A 218 -4.31 -7.87 -23.57
N GLU A 219 -4.47 -6.56 -23.45
CA GLU A 219 -4.23 -5.62 -24.54
C GLU A 219 -2.81 -5.72 -25.07
N VAL A 220 -1.81 -5.76 -24.18
CA VAL A 220 -0.39 -5.85 -24.57
C VAL A 220 -0.07 -7.21 -25.20
N LEU A 221 -0.64 -8.29 -24.69
CA LEU A 221 -0.37 -9.66 -25.12
C LEU A 221 -1.32 -10.18 -26.20
N SER A 222 -2.29 -9.36 -26.64
CA SER A 222 -3.31 -9.71 -27.64
C SER A 222 -4.07 -11.00 -27.30
N ARG A 223 -4.62 -11.10 -26.10
CA ARG A 223 -5.41 -12.27 -25.63
C ARG A 223 -6.64 -11.86 -24.83
N ASP A 224 -7.53 -12.81 -24.54
CA ASP A 224 -8.72 -12.60 -23.69
C ASP A 224 -8.68 -13.52 -22.45
N PHE A 225 -7.76 -13.23 -21.52
CA PHE A 225 -7.72 -13.90 -20.23
C PHE A 225 -8.69 -13.25 -19.24
N LYS A 226 -9.50 -14.05 -18.56
CA LYS A 226 -10.32 -13.60 -17.42
C LYS A 226 -9.99 -14.49 -16.24
N PRO A 227 -9.69 -13.91 -15.06
CA PRO A 227 -9.45 -14.72 -13.89
C PRO A 227 -10.73 -15.45 -13.50
N VAL A 228 -10.59 -16.74 -13.21
CA VAL A 228 -11.68 -17.52 -12.64
C VAL A 228 -11.93 -16.93 -11.26
N LYS A 229 -13.12 -16.35 -11.04
CA LYS A 229 -13.54 -15.94 -9.70
C LYS A 229 -13.46 -17.18 -8.82
N LYS A 230 -12.48 -17.23 -7.92
CA LYS A 230 -12.46 -18.22 -6.85
C LYS A 230 -13.61 -17.83 -5.94
N ASP A 231 -14.78 -18.43 -6.17
CA ASP A 231 -15.85 -18.41 -5.18
C ASP A 231 -15.20 -18.84 -3.87
N VAL A 232 -15.17 -17.91 -2.92
CA VAL A 232 -14.47 -18.10 -1.64
C VAL A 232 -15.10 -19.32 -0.99
N LEU A 233 -14.40 -20.46 -1.08
CA LEU A 233 -14.78 -21.71 -0.44
C LEU A 233 -14.89 -21.47 1.07
N SER A 234 -16.12 -21.21 1.48
CA SER A 234 -16.77 -21.57 2.74
C SER A 234 -15.83 -21.87 3.92
N GLU A 235 -15.63 -20.85 4.76
CA GLU A 235 -15.85 -21.06 6.19
C GLU A 235 -17.10 -20.29 6.63
N SER A 236 -17.85 -20.95 7.51
CA SER A 236 -19.19 -20.65 8.01
C SER A 236 -19.27 -19.35 8.83
N SER A 237 -19.02 -18.21 8.18
CA SER A 237 -19.55 -16.92 8.62
C SER A 237 -20.84 -16.64 7.86
N THR A 238 -21.83 -16.13 8.58
CA THR A 238 -23.27 -16.06 8.26
C THR A 238 -23.65 -15.25 7.01
N GLY A 239 -22.74 -14.97 6.06
CA GLY A 239 -23.03 -14.21 4.84
C GLY A 239 -23.33 -12.73 5.09
N PHE A 240 -23.35 -12.31 6.35
CA PHE A 240 -23.66 -10.97 6.79
C PHE A 240 -22.56 -10.42 7.69
N TYR A 241 -22.42 -9.10 7.65
CA TYR A 241 -21.54 -8.33 8.51
C TYR A 241 -22.32 -7.18 9.15
N THR A 242 -22.07 -6.91 10.42
CA THR A 242 -22.65 -5.74 11.11
C THR A 242 -21.65 -4.60 11.05
N ILE A 243 -22.09 -3.47 10.49
CA ILE A 243 -21.26 -2.30 10.22
C ILE A 243 -20.78 -1.69 11.53
N GLN A 244 -19.46 -1.46 11.61
CA GLN A 244 -18.80 -0.89 12.77
C GLN A 244 -18.47 0.59 12.52
N GLN A 245 -18.18 1.32 13.60
CA GLN A 245 -17.75 2.71 13.48
C GLN A 245 -16.49 2.83 12.61
N GLY A 246 -16.54 3.70 11.60
CA GLY A 246 -15.45 3.89 10.63
C GLY A 246 -15.51 2.98 9.41
N ASP A 247 -16.47 2.05 9.33
CA ASP A 247 -16.70 1.29 8.11
C ASP A 247 -17.26 2.16 7.00
N THR A 248 -16.78 1.91 5.79
CA THR A 248 -17.26 2.47 4.53
C THR A 248 -17.46 1.31 3.57
N LEU A 249 -18.28 1.45 2.52
CA LEU A 249 -18.38 0.40 1.50
C LEU A 249 -17.00 0.05 0.94
N TYR A 250 -16.11 1.03 0.86
CA TYR A 250 -14.72 0.81 0.47
C TYR A 250 -13.92 -0.03 1.47
N SER A 251 -13.99 0.23 2.78
CA SER A 251 -13.28 -0.59 3.78
C SER A 251 -13.80 -2.03 3.77
N LEU A 252 -15.12 -2.21 3.60
CA LEU A 252 -15.76 -3.53 3.51
C LEU A 252 -15.40 -4.25 2.22
N SER A 253 -15.32 -3.54 1.09
CA SER A 253 -14.88 -4.10 -0.19
C SER A 253 -13.46 -4.65 -0.09
N ARG A 254 -12.56 -3.95 0.64
CA ARG A 254 -11.22 -4.43 0.97
C ARG A 254 -11.24 -5.63 1.90
N LYS A 255 -12.09 -5.61 2.92
CA LYS A 255 -12.20 -6.65 3.95
C LYS A 255 -12.71 -7.98 3.39
N PHE A 256 -13.70 -7.93 2.51
CA PHE A 256 -14.38 -9.11 1.97
C PHE A 256 -14.02 -9.44 0.53
N ASN A 257 -13.08 -8.70 -0.07
CA ASN A 257 -12.67 -8.84 -1.47
C ASN A 257 -13.84 -8.78 -2.47
N LEU A 258 -14.81 -7.91 -2.19
CA LEU A 258 -15.89 -7.56 -3.11
C LEU A 258 -15.59 -6.21 -3.77
N SER A 259 -16.18 -5.92 -4.93
CA SER A 259 -16.23 -4.54 -5.44
C SER A 259 -17.28 -3.74 -4.65
N VAL A 260 -17.17 -2.41 -4.63
CA VAL A 260 -18.22 -1.57 -4.03
C VAL A 260 -19.52 -1.76 -4.80
N GLU A 261 -19.47 -1.87 -6.12
CA GLU A 261 -20.62 -2.18 -6.96
C GLU A 261 -21.26 -3.51 -6.60
N ASP A 262 -20.49 -4.57 -6.37
CA ASP A 262 -21.04 -5.87 -5.97
C ASP A 262 -21.66 -5.79 -4.57
N LEU A 263 -21.00 -5.11 -3.62
CA LEU A 263 -21.57 -4.85 -2.29
C LEU A 263 -22.88 -4.07 -2.39
N LYS A 264 -22.96 -3.06 -3.26
CA LYS A 264 -24.18 -2.30 -3.48
C LYS A 264 -25.27 -3.17 -4.10
N LYS A 265 -24.94 -3.95 -5.13
CA LYS A 265 -25.87 -4.84 -5.84
C LYS A 265 -26.48 -5.88 -4.91
N ILE A 266 -25.68 -6.57 -4.10
CA ILE A 266 -26.21 -7.63 -3.22
C ILE A 266 -27.03 -7.08 -2.04
N ASN A 267 -26.88 -5.79 -1.73
CA ASN A 267 -27.57 -5.09 -0.64
C ASN A 267 -28.60 -4.05 -1.11
N ASP A 268 -28.88 -4.01 -2.41
CA ASP A 268 -29.83 -3.08 -3.02
C ASP A 268 -29.56 -1.60 -2.65
N LEU A 269 -28.28 -1.22 -2.52
CA LEU A 269 -27.87 0.14 -2.16
C LEU A 269 -27.79 1.03 -3.40
N SER A 270 -28.50 2.16 -3.38
CA SER A 270 -28.45 3.19 -4.44
C SER A 270 -27.20 4.05 -4.35
N ASP A 271 -26.71 4.32 -3.14
CA ASP A 271 -25.55 5.16 -2.86
C ASP A 271 -24.48 4.44 -2.01
N ASN A 272 -23.56 5.21 -1.43
CA ASN A 272 -22.49 4.67 -0.58
C ASN A 272 -22.78 4.82 0.92
N ALA A 273 -23.98 5.27 1.30
CA ALA A 273 -24.35 5.52 2.67
C ALA A 273 -24.61 4.19 3.39
N ILE A 274 -23.95 4.03 4.53
CA ILE A 274 -24.13 2.88 5.41
C ILE A 274 -24.08 3.34 6.87
N ASN A 275 -24.87 2.70 7.72
CA ASN A 275 -25.04 3.11 9.11
C ASN A 275 -24.39 2.12 10.08
N VAL A 276 -23.78 2.62 11.15
CA VAL A 276 -23.24 1.77 12.22
C VAL A 276 -24.38 0.90 12.80
N GLY A 277 -24.13 -0.40 12.95
CA GLY A 277 -25.12 -1.38 13.39
C GLY A 277 -25.99 -1.97 12.27
N GLN A 278 -25.95 -1.41 11.06
CA GLN A 278 -26.64 -2.01 9.90
C GLN A 278 -26.01 -3.37 9.56
N LYS A 279 -26.86 -4.34 9.21
CA LYS A 279 -26.45 -5.66 8.74
C LYS A 279 -26.38 -5.65 7.22
N ILE A 280 -25.23 -6.02 6.64
CA ILE A 280 -24.96 -5.99 5.21
C ILE A 280 -24.52 -7.38 4.72
N LYS A 281 -25.02 -7.83 3.57
CA LYS A 281 -24.59 -9.05 2.87
C LYS A 281 -23.18 -8.86 2.32
N ILE A 282 -22.35 -9.90 2.43
CA ILE A 282 -20.92 -9.88 2.04
C ILE A 282 -20.50 -11.07 1.16
N LYS A 283 -21.44 -11.90 0.74
CA LYS A 283 -21.30 -12.97 -0.26
C LYS A 283 -22.70 -13.45 -0.64
#